data_AF-A0A6G0FLM0-F1
#
_entry.id   AF-A0A6G0FLM0-F1
#
_cell.length_a   1.000
_cell.length_b   1.000
_cell.length_c   1.000
_cell.angle_alpha   90.00
_cell.angle_beta   90.00
_cell.angle_gamma   90.00
#
_symmetry.space_group_name_H-M   'P 1'
#
loop_
_entity.id
_entity.type
_entity.pdbx_description
1 polymer ?
#
loop_
_entity_poly.entity_id
_entity_poly.type
_entity_poly.pdbx_seq_one_letter_code
_entity_poly.pdbx_strand_id
1 'polypeptide(L)'
;MTARRSAADLARVENEIGPRLSGAIYQNVDGRFEVLAVVTDPADAAALLRRDSARWAVIVRDTLRPDGQPFAVGSVWTTSDYLIRPARTAYAPAA
;
A
#
# COMPACT_ATOMS: atom_id res chain seq x y z
N MET A 1 16.72 7.31 -19.21
CA MET A 1 17.73 6.36 -18.66
C MET A 1 17.21 5.90 -17.31
N THR A 2 16.46 4.78 -17.25
CA THR A 2 15.83 4.31 -15.99
C THR A 2 16.86 3.51 -15.21
N ALA A 3 17.36 4.05 -14.10
CA ALA A 3 18.22 3.32 -13.19
C ALA A 3 17.45 2.16 -12.56
N ARG A 4 18.00 0.94 -12.65
CA ARG A 4 17.43 -0.25 -12.04
C ARG A 4 17.55 -0.10 -10.51
N ARG A 5 16.44 -0.13 -9.77
CA ARG A 5 16.46 -0.08 -8.30
C ARG A 5 17.26 -1.25 -7.74
N SER A 6 18.01 -1.00 -6.66
CA SER A 6 18.75 -2.05 -5.98
C SER A 6 17.79 -3.00 -5.24
N ALA A 7 18.21 -4.23 -4.98
CA ALA A 7 17.43 -5.18 -4.19
C ALA A 7 17.16 -4.68 -2.76
N ALA A 8 18.12 -3.95 -2.17
CA ALA A 8 17.97 -3.36 -0.85
C ALA A 8 16.88 -2.27 -0.82
N ASP A 9 16.76 -1.46 -1.88
CA ASP A 9 15.71 -0.45 -1.99
C ASP A 9 14.32 -1.09 -2.14
N LEU A 10 14.22 -2.19 -2.89
CA LEU A 10 12.97 -2.94 -3.03
C LEU A 10 12.54 -3.53 -1.68
N ALA A 11 13.45 -4.24 -0.99
CA ALA A 11 13.17 -4.82 0.32
C ALA A 11 12.77 -3.75 1.36
N ARG A 12 13.39 -2.57 1.32
CA ARG A 12 13.00 -1.43 2.15
C ARG A 12 11.58 -0.97 1.84
N VAL A 13 11.23 -0.78 0.56
CA VAL A 13 9.89 -0.37 0.15
C VAL A 13 8.83 -1.39 0.55
N GLU A 14 9.12 -2.68 0.40
CA GLU A 14 8.23 -3.76 0.85
C GLU A 14 8.00 -3.70 2.37
N ASN A 15 9.06 -3.49 3.17
CA ASN A 15 8.94 -3.33 4.62
C ASN A 15 8.14 -2.07 5.00
N GLU A 16 8.32 -0.96 4.28
CA GLU A 16 7.57 0.28 4.51
C GLU A 16 6.08 0.14 4.16
N ILE A 17 5.74 -0.61 3.11
CA ILE A 17 4.36 -0.92 2.73
C ILE A 17 3.74 -1.90 3.74
N GLY A 18 4.51 -2.87 4.23
CA GLY A 18 4.04 -3.91 5.13
C GLY A 18 3.04 -4.86 4.44
N PRO A 19 2.05 -5.42 5.17
CA PRO A 19 1.10 -6.39 4.62
C PRO A 19 0.02 -5.78 3.71
N ARG A 20 0.11 -4.49 3.37
CA ARG A 20 -0.86 -3.75 2.55
C ARG A 20 -0.74 -4.11 1.07
N LEU A 21 -1.17 -5.31 0.72
CA LEU A 21 -1.34 -5.78 -0.65
C LEU A 21 -2.76 -5.52 -1.14
N SER A 22 -2.97 -5.43 -2.46
CA SER A 22 -4.29 -5.23 -3.07
C SER A 22 -5.31 -6.27 -2.56
N GLY A 23 -6.45 -5.78 -2.08
CA GLY A 23 -7.51 -6.56 -1.46
C GLY A 23 -7.34 -6.80 0.04
N ALA A 24 -6.24 -6.40 0.67
CA ALA A 24 -6.11 -6.42 2.12
C ALA A 24 -7.03 -5.39 2.80
N ILE A 25 -7.48 -5.67 4.01
CA ILE A 25 -8.14 -4.69 4.89
C ILE A 25 -7.27 -4.51 6.12
N TYR A 26 -6.94 -3.26 6.44
CA TYR A 26 -6.24 -2.90 7.66
C TYR A 26 -7.00 -1.81 8.43
N GLN A 27 -6.66 -1.64 9.69
CA GLN A 27 -7.21 -0.62 10.55
C GLN A 27 -6.08 0.06 11.31
N ASN A 28 -6.20 1.37 11.51
CA ASN A 28 -5.37 2.13 12.43
C ASN A 28 -6.24 3.22 13.08
N VAL A 29 -5.60 4.19 13.73
CA VAL A 29 -6.30 5.28 14.44
C VAL A 29 -7.14 6.17 13.53
N ASP A 30 -6.82 6.22 12.23
CA ASP A 30 -7.50 7.10 11.26
C ASP A 30 -8.74 6.43 10.63
N GLY A 31 -8.86 5.10 10.70
CA GLY A 31 -10.00 4.38 10.13
C GLY A 31 -9.72 2.93 9.75
N ARG A 32 -10.61 2.36 8.95
CA ARG A 32 -10.51 0.98 8.42
C ARG A 32 -10.52 1.01 6.90
N PHE A 33 -9.43 0.57 6.31
CA PHE A 33 -9.14 0.80 4.90
C PHE A 33 -8.99 -0.52 4.14
N GLU A 34 -9.65 -0.60 3.00
CA GLU A 34 -9.36 -1.62 1.99
C GLU A 34 -8.29 -1.09 1.03
N VAL A 35 -7.25 -1.88 0.81
CA VAL A 35 -6.22 -1.58 -0.18
C VAL A 35 -6.74 -1.94 -1.56
N LEU A 36 -6.82 -0.96 -2.45
CA LEU A 36 -7.25 -1.17 -3.83
C LEU A 36 -6.06 -1.44 -4.75
N ALA A 37 -4.96 -0.71 -4.55
CA ALA A 37 -3.75 -0.85 -5.35
C ALA A 37 -2.49 -0.47 -4.56
N VAL A 38 -1.36 -1.06 -4.96
CA VAL A 38 -0.02 -0.69 -4.49
C VAL A 38 0.76 -0.16 -5.69
N VAL A 39 1.26 1.06 -5.59
CA VAL A 39 2.04 1.75 -6.64
C VAL A 39 3.48 1.84 -6.17
N THR A 40 4.41 1.22 -6.89
CA THR A 40 5.85 1.21 -6.55
C THR A 40 6.72 1.95 -7.58
N ASP A 41 6.12 2.42 -8.68
CA ASP A 41 6.77 3.39 -9.55
C ASP A 41 6.88 4.74 -8.81
N PRO A 42 8.11 5.30 -8.66
CA PRO A 42 8.30 6.53 -7.89
C PRO A 42 7.70 7.77 -8.56
N ALA A 43 7.63 7.84 -9.90
CA ALA A 43 7.04 8.99 -10.57
C ALA A 43 5.52 9.02 -10.35
N ASP A 44 4.87 7.86 -10.49
CA ASP A 44 3.43 7.73 -10.21
C ASP A 44 3.12 8.00 -8.73
N ALA A 45 3.92 7.44 -7.82
CA ALA A 45 3.76 7.68 -6.38
C ALA A 45 3.95 9.17 -6.02
N ALA A 46 4.95 9.83 -6.60
CA ALA A 46 5.20 11.26 -6.38
C ALA A 46 4.05 12.12 -6.90
N ALA A 47 3.47 11.78 -8.06
CA ALA A 47 2.31 12.46 -8.61
C ALA A 47 1.07 12.28 -7.72
N LEU A 48 0.78 11.04 -7.29
CA LEU A 48 -0.37 10.72 -6.43
C LEU A 48 -0.30 11.40 -5.06
N LEU A 49 0.87 11.40 -4.43
CA LEU A 49 1.09 11.97 -3.09
C LEU A 49 1.50 13.45 -3.14
N ARG A 50 1.71 14.01 -4.34
CA ARG A 50 2.22 15.37 -4.57
C ARG A 50 3.50 15.64 -3.77
N ARG A 51 4.42 14.66 -3.77
CA ARG A 51 5.67 14.67 -3.00
C ARG A 51 6.79 13.98 -3.78
N ASP A 52 7.78 14.75 -4.23
CA ASP A 52 8.89 14.26 -5.08
C ASP A 52 9.74 13.15 -4.44
N SER A 53 9.77 13.09 -3.11
CA SER A 53 10.49 12.04 -2.36
C SER A 53 9.69 10.74 -2.20
N ALA A 54 8.42 10.69 -2.62
CA ALA A 54 7.63 9.47 -2.55
C ALA A 54 8.21 8.39 -3.47
N ARG A 55 8.36 7.19 -2.91
CA ARG A 55 8.90 6.02 -3.64
C ARG A 55 7.85 4.96 -3.93
N TRP A 56 6.72 5.07 -3.26
CA TRP A 56 5.57 4.18 -3.33
C TRP A 56 4.33 4.92 -2.79
N ALA A 57 3.16 4.41 -3.12
CA ALA A 57 1.87 4.84 -2.57
C ALA A 57 0.92 3.64 -2.51
N VAL A 58 -0.01 3.65 -1.56
CA VAL A 58 -1.11 2.68 -1.48
C VAL A 58 -2.41 3.43 -1.71
N ILE A 59 -3.21 2.98 -2.67
CA ILE A 59 -4.55 3.54 -2.89
C ILE A 59 -5.52 2.76 -2.02
N VAL A 60 -6.25 3.47 -1.17
CA VAL A 60 -7.18 2.86 -0.22
C VAL A 60 -8.57 3.44 -0.35
N ARG A 61 -9.57 2.68 0.12
CA ARG A 61 -10.94 3.15 0.36
C ARG A 61 -11.28 2.96 1.82
N ASP A 62 -11.86 3.99 2.44
CA ASP A 62 -12.43 3.89 3.78
C ASP A 62 -13.69 3.00 3.75
N THR A 63 -13.64 1.88 4.47
CA THR A 63 -14.74 0.90 4.53
C THR A 63 -15.79 1.23 5.59
N LEU A 64 -15.56 2.27 6.40
CA LEU A 64 -16.54 2.83 7.34
C LEU A 64 -17.39 3.93 6.68
N ARG A 65 -16.98 4.41 5.50
CA ARG A 65 -17.69 5.41 4.70
C ARG A 65 -18.09 4.79 3.35
N PRO A 66 -19.34 4.32 3.20
CA PRO A 66 -19.79 3.63 1.99
C PRO A 66 -19.52 4.42 0.69
N ASP A 67 -19.65 5.75 0.76
CA ASP A 67 -19.44 6.67 -0.37
C ASP A 67 -18.04 7.30 -0.39
N GLY A 68 -17.12 6.79 0.43
CA GLY A 68 -15.75 7.28 0.53
C GLY A 68 -14.99 7.08 -0.78
N GLN A 69 -14.54 8.18 -1.38
CA GLN A 69 -13.70 8.12 -2.57
C GLN A 69 -12.31 7.56 -2.24
N PRO A 70 -11.69 6.78 -3.15
CA PRO A 70 -10.34 6.30 -2.95
C PRO A 70 -9.32 7.44 -2.83
N PHE A 71 -8.29 7.25 -2.01
CA PHE A 71 -7.19 8.20 -1.86
C PHE A 71 -5.86 7.48 -1.64
N ALA A 72 -4.77 8.19 -1.94
CA ALA A 72 -3.41 7.67 -1.80
C ALA A 72 -2.84 7.89 -0.39
N VAL A 73 -2.14 6.89 0.13
CA VAL A 73 -1.45 6.91 1.42
C VAL A 73 0.02 6.54 1.19
N GLY A 74 0.92 7.32 1.80
CA GLY A 74 2.38 7.08 1.77
C GLY A 74 2.99 6.90 3.16
N SER A 75 2.17 6.61 4.18
CA SER A 75 2.59 6.41 5.56
C SER A 75 3.10 5.00 5.79
N VAL A 76 4.31 4.89 6.33
CA VAL A 76 4.98 3.61 6.65
C VAL A 76 4.11 2.75 7.56
N TRP A 77 4.10 1.44 7.33
CA TRP A 77 3.44 0.47 8.20
C TRP A 77 4.18 0.39 9.54
N THR A 78 3.43 0.47 10.63
CA THR A 78 3.95 0.48 12.00
C THR A 78 3.20 -0.51 12.88
N THR A 79 3.60 -0.62 14.14
CA THR A 79 2.90 -1.40 15.16
C THR A 79 1.54 -0.83 15.55
N SER A 80 1.22 0.41 15.14
CA SER A 80 -0.10 1.01 15.30
C SER A 80 -1.09 0.62 14.20
N ASP A 81 -0.62 -0.05 13.14
CA ASP A 81 -1.46 -0.58 12.08
C ASP A 81 -1.76 -2.06 12.33
N TYR A 82 -3.02 -2.44 12.15
CA TYR A 82 -3.49 -3.80 12.36
C TYR A 82 -4.11 -4.38 11.10
N LEU A 83 -3.63 -5.55 10.66
CA LEU A 83 -4.19 -6.25 9.52
C LEU A 83 -5.47 -6.98 9.95
N ILE A 84 -6.61 -6.57 9.41
CA ILE A 84 -7.92 -7.18 9.67
C ILE A 84 -8.13 -8.39 8.77
N ARG A 85 -7.77 -8.26 7.50
CA ARG A 85 -7.91 -9.31 6.49
C ARG A 85 -6.73 -9.25 5.52
N PRO A 86 -6.00 -10.34 5.31
CA PRO A 86 -4.95 -10.35 4.29
C PRO A 86 -5.54 -10.18 2.89
N ALA A 87 -4.70 -9.74 1.96
CA ALA A 87 -5.02 -9.86 0.54
C ALA A 87 -5.28 -11.33 0.20
N ARG A 88 -6.26 -11.59 -0.66
CA ARG A 88 -6.45 -12.94 -1.18
C ARG A 88 -5.32 -13.20 -2.18
N THR A 89 -4.31 -13.94 -1.75
CA THR A 89 -3.34 -14.50 -2.70
C THR A 89 -4.10 -15.52 -3.55
N ALA A 90 -4.06 -15.38 -4.88
CA ALA A 90 -4.65 -16.36 -5.80
C ALA A 90 -3.88 -17.71 -5.81
N TYR A 91 -3.01 -17.96 -4.84
CA TYR A 91 -2.25 -19.20 -4.74
C TYR A 91 -3.04 -20.22 -3.91
N ALA A 92 -3.83 -21.03 -4.60
CA ALA A 92 -4.14 -22.37 -4.11
C ALA A 92 -2.93 -23.27 -4.47
N PRO A 93 -2.32 -24.01 -3.52
CA PRO A 93 -1.38 -25.04 -3.90
C PRO A 93 -2.13 -26.06 -4.76
N ALA A 94 -1.57 -26.41 -5.93
CA ALA A 94 -2.04 -27.56 -6.67
C ALA A 94 -1.89 -28.81 -5.78
N ALA A 95 -3.01 -29.45 -5.46
CA ALA A 95 -3.05 -30.75 -4.78
C ALA A 95 -2.84 -31.88 -5.77
#